data_AF-A0A8T7CY46-F1
#
_entry.id   AF-A0A8T7CY46-F1
#
_cell.length_a   1.000
_cell.length_b   1.000
_cell.length_c   1.000
_cell.angle_alpha   90.00
_cell.angle_beta   90.00
_cell.angle_gamma   90.00
#
_symmetry.space_group_name_H-M   'P 1'
#
loop_
_entity.id
_entity.type
_entity.pdbx_description
1 polymer ?
#
loop_
_entity_poly.entity_id
_entity_poly.type
_entity_poly.pdbx_seq_one_letter_code
_entity_poly.pdbx_strand_id
1 'polypeptide(L)'
;MKKILFISALALSITACGDRIKPDDEVAAGDANDAANAEAGGATAGGINAGSGIGGTALEGGKLVSYEKNAIDDPNNVLHEKIVYFEFDSNSVSDDYIELVKHHGKYLSFNTDASVRLEGHADERGTREYNVALAERRAQAVKQLMLYEGAVNEQISI
;
A
#
# COMPACT_ATOMS: atom_id res chain seq x y z
N MET A 1 17.80 26.39 -59.06
CA MET A 1 16.53 27.04 -59.42
C MET A 1 15.54 26.75 -58.29
N LYS A 2 15.33 27.74 -57.40
CA LYS A 2 14.02 28.33 -57.01
C LYS A 2 13.03 27.32 -56.39
N LYS A 3 12.99 27.20 -55.04
CA LYS A 3 12.05 27.85 -54.08
C LYS A 3 10.62 27.30 -54.20
N ILE A 4 10.01 26.73 -53.14
CA ILE A 4 8.97 27.29 -52.24
C ILE A 4 8.59 26.10 -51.32
N LEU A 5 8.66 26.04 -49.98
CA LEU A 5 8.27 26.89 -48.84
C LEU A 5 6.75 27.16 -48.74
N PHE A 6 6.01 26.29 -48.04
CA PHE A 6 4.74 26.63 -47.41
C PHE A 6 4.78 26.27 -45.91
N ILE A 7 4.69 27.32 -45.11
CA ILE A 7 4.49 27.32 -43.65
C ILE A 7 2.98 27.45 -43.41
N SER A 8 2.44 26.61 -42.53
CA SER A 8 1.14 26.76 -41.86
C SER A 8 1.30 25.99 -40.54
N ALA A 9 1.67 26.61 -39.43
CA ALA A 9 0.91 27.52 -38.56
C ALA A 9 -0.30 26.85 -37.88
N LEU A 10 -0.06 26.43 -36.64
CA LEU A 10 -0.84 26.77 -35.44
C LEU A 10 -2.28 26.24 -35.31
N ALA A 11 -2.47 25.25 -34.42
CA ALA A 11 -3.27 25.40 -33.19
C ALA A 11 -3.24 24.10 -32.36
N LEU A 12 -2.57 24.16 -31.21
CA LEU A 12 -2.56 23.11 -30.18
C LEU A 12 -3.64 23.49 -29.16
N SER A 13 -4.82 22.85 -29.20
CA SER A 13 -5.88 23.05 -28.21
C SER A 13 -5.75 21.99 -27.11
N ILE A 14 -5.09 22.37 -26.02
CA ILE A 14 -5.08 21.67 -24.74
C ILE A 14 -6.38 22.05 -24.02
N THR A 15 -7.32 21.11 -23.90
CA THR A 15 -8.45 21.24 -22.98
C THR A 15 -8.00 20.74 -21.62
N ALA A 16 -7.70 21.67 -20.72
CA ALA A 16 -7.49 21.44 -19.30
C ALA A 16 -8.78 21.79 -18.55
N CYS A 17 -9.42 20.81 -17.91
CA CYS A 17 -10.42 21.04 -16.87
C CYS A 17 -9.70 20.99 -15.52
N GLY A 18 -9.58 22.13 -14.86
CA GLY A 18 -9.16 22.23 -13.47
C GLY A 18 -10.12 23.15 -12.74
N ASP A 19 -10.89 22.61 -11.79
CA ASP A 19 -11.65 23.42 -10.84
C ASP A 19 -10.66 24.06 -9.85
N ARG A 20 -10.64 25.39 -9.81
CA ARG A 20 -9.85 26.17 -8.86
C ARG A 20 -10.79 26.80 -7.84
N ILE A 21 -10.72 26.31 -6.61
CA ILE A 21 -11.30 26.91 -5.41
C ILE A 21 -10.59 28.25 -5.16
N LYS A 22 -11.38 29.30 -4.95
CA LYS A 22 -10.94 30.68 -4.67
C LYS A 22 -10.67 30.83 -3.17
N PRO A 23 -9.59 31.50 -2.74
CA PRO A 23 -9.43 31.93 -1.35
C PRO A 23 -9.95 33.36 -1.20
N ASP A 24 -10.82 33.56 -0.20
CA ASP A 24 -11.33 34.87 0.19
C ASP A 24 -10.71 35.21 1.55
N ASP A 25 -9.88 36.26 1.60
CA ASP A 25 -9.56 36.97 2.83
C ASP A 25 -10.71 37.97 3.11
N GLU A 26 -11.30 37.93 4.31
CA GLU A 26 -11.37 39.06 5.26
C GLU A 26 -12.32 38.80 6.44
N VAL A 27 -11.98 39.48 7.53
CA VAL A 27 -12.40 39.38 8.93
C VAL A 27 -13.81 39.89 9.25
N ALA A 28 -14.49 39.31 10.25
CA ALA A 28 -14.96 39.99 11.48
C ALA A 28 -16.14 39.28 12.19
N ALA A 29 -16.00 39.27 13.53
CA ALA A 29 -16.88 38.94 14.65
C ALA A 29 -18.41 38.82 14.47
N GLY A 30 -18.98 37.82 15.16
CA GLY A 30 -20.39 37.76 15.56
C GLY A 30 -20.68 36.56 16.46
N ASP A 31 -20.81 36.81 17.76
CA ASP A 31 -21.20 35.87 18.83
C ASP A 31 -22.68 35.43 18.69
N ALA A 32 -22.96 34.14 18.87
CA ALA A 32 -24.14 33.62 19.55
C ALA A 32 -24.08 32.08 19.67
N ASN A 33 -24.03 31.62 20.91
CA ASN A 33 -24.27 30.22 21.29
C ASN A 33 -25.71 29.81 20.94
N ASP A 34 -25.88 28.69 20.24
CA ASP A 34 -27.07 27.84 20.39
C ASP A 34 -26.64 26.38 20.45
N ALA A 35 -27.08 25.71 21.52
CA ALA A 35 -26.77 24.33 21.81
C ALA A 35 -27.87 23.46 21.21
N ALA A 36 -27.54 22.70 20.17
CA ALA A 36 -28.34 21.56 19.73
C ALA A 36 -27.44 20.35 19.51
N ASN A 37 -27.56 19.41 20.44
CA ASN A 37 -27.02 18.07 20.42
C ASN A 37 -27.52 17.28 19.20
N ALA A 38 -26.60 16.84 18.34
CA ALA A 38 -26.86 15.81 17.34
C ALA A 38 -25.61 14.93 17.17
N GLU A 39 -25.76 13.67 17.54
CA GLU A 39 -24.76 12.60 17.61
C GLU A 39 -24.11 12.33 16.24
N ALA A 40 -22.80 12.53 16.16
CA ALA A 40 -21.77 11.49 16.15
C ALA A 40 -21.79 10.53 14.93
N GLY A 41 -21.12 10.96 13.87
CA GLY A 41 -20.75 10.15 12.70
C GLY A 41 -19.58 10.78 11.97
N GLY A 42 -18.55 11.22 12.71
CA GLY A 42 -17.37 11.90 12.17
C GLY A 42 -16.17 10.97 12.19
N ALA A 43 -15.68 10.59 11.01
CA ALA A 43 -14.39 9.94 10.84
C ALA A 43 -13.31 10.77 11.53
N THR A 44 -12.76 10.24 12.62
CA THR A 44 -11.58 10.81 13.26
C THR A 44 -10.38 10.53 12.36
N ALA A 45 -10.06 11.47 11.48
CA ALA A 45 -8.71 11.60 10.95
C ALA A 45 -7.80 11.95 12.14
N GLY A 46 -7.33 10.91 12.84
CA GLY A 46 -6.35 11.01 13.90
C GLY A 46 -5.08 11.62 13.34
N GLY A 47 -4.86 12.89 13.64
CA GLY A 47 -3.61 13.58 13.32
C GLY A 47 -2.44 12.82 13.93
N ILE A 48 -1.55 12.34 13.06
CA ILE A 48 -0.24 11.86 13.47
C ILE A 48 0.56 13.06 13.97
N ASN A 49 0.83 13.09 15.28
CA ASN A 49 1.69 14.10 15.87
C ASN A 49 3.13 13.79 15.47
N ALA A 50 3.71 14.66 14.65
CA ALA A 50 5.09 14.57 14.19
C ALA A 50 6.04 14.82 15.36
N GLY A 51 6.51 13.74 16.01
CA GLY A 51 7.56 13.84 17.02
C GLY A 51 7.54 12.78 18.13
N SER A 52 7.43 11.49 17.82
CA SER A 52 7.91 10.39 18.69
C SER A 52 7.72 9.05 17.97
N GLY A 53 8.79 8.26 17.82
CA GLY A 53 8.82 6.83 17.44
C GLY A 53 7.79 6.31 16.41
N ILE A 54 8.26 5.94 15.22
CA ILE A 54 7.48 5.40 14.09
C ILE A 54 7.01 3.96 14.39
N GLY A 55 6.15 3.79 15.39
CA GLY A 55 5.64 2.50 15.85
C GLY A 55 4.27 2.67 16.51
N GLY A 56 3.32 3.26 15.80
CA GLY A 56 1.94 3.37 16.28
C GLY A 56 1.31 1.97 16.37
N THR A 57 0.97 1.54 17.58
CA THR A 57 0.20 0.32 17.80
C THR A 57 -1.24 0.58 17.35
N ALA A 58 -1.61 0.08 16.16
CA ALA A 58 -2.99 0.03 15.71
C ALA A 58 -3.56 -1.38 15.95
N LEU A 59 -4.88 -1.49 16.03
CA LEU A 59 -5.58 -2.77 16.08
C LEU A 59 -6.31 -2.95 14.76
N GLU A 60 -6.00 -4.03 14.04
CA GLU A 60 -6.69 -4.43 12.82
C GLU A 60 -7.12 -5.89 12.94
N GLY A 61 -8.41 -6.18 12.70
CA GLY A 61 -8.94 -7.55 12.86
C GLY A 61 -8.74 -8.16 14.25
N GLY A 62 -8.55 -7.34 15.29
CA GLY A 62 -8.25 -7.80 16.66
C GLY A 62 -6.79 -8.18 16.92
N LYS A 63 -5.89 -7.95 15.96
CA LYS A 63 -4.43 -8.14 16.11
C LYS A 63 -3.72 -6.80 16.24
N LEU A 64 -2.58 -6.82 16.93
CA LEU A 64 -1.67 -5.69 17.04
C LEU A 64 -0.96 -5.45 15.70
N VAL A 65 -0.89 -4.19 15.30
CA VAL A 65 -0.09 -3.71 14.17
C VAL A 65 1.08 -2.92 14.75
N SER A 66 2.26 -3.52 14.73
CA SER A 66 3.52 -2.87 15.09
C SER A 66 4.63 -3.41 14.19
N TYR A 67 5.60 -2.58 13.87
CA TYR A 67 6.73 -2.94 12.99
C TYR A 67 8.07 -2.97 13.73
N GLU A 68 8.03 -3.00 15.06
CA GLU A 68 9.21 -3.24 15.89
C GLU A 68 9.86 -4.58 15.54
N LYS A 69 11.18 -4.68 15.71
CA LYS A 69 11.95 -5.85 15.27
C LYS A 69 11.41 -7.20 15.81
N ASN A 70 10.93 -7.23 17.05
CA ASN A 70 10.39 -8.41 17.72
C ASN A 70 8.91 -8.69 17.40
N ALA A 71 8.23 -7.83 16.65
CA ALA A 71 6.80 -7.97 16.34
C ALA A 71 6.48 -9.22 15.49
N ILE A 72 7.45 -9.70 14.71
CA ILE A 72 7.31 -10.89 13.86
C ILE A 72 7.16 -12.20 14.65
N ASP A 73 7.59 -12.20 15.91
CA ASP A 73 7.56 -13.34 16.84
C ASP A 73 6.39 -13.28 17.83
N ASP A 74 5.63 -12.18 17.87
CA ASP A 74 4.49 -12.01 18.79
C ASP A 74 3.20 -12.62 18.20
N PRO A 75 2.61 -13.65 18.83
CA PRO A 75 1.37 -14.30 18.34
C PRO A 75 0.18 -13.35 18.17
N ASN A 76 0.15 -12.26 18.93
CA ASN A 76 -0.93 -11.27 18.90
C ASN A 76 -0.74 -10.23 17.79
N ASN A 77 0.40 -10.26 17.09
CA ASN A 77 0.70 -9.35 16.00
C ASN A 77 0.20 -9.90 14.65
N VAL A 78 -0.05 -8.99 13.70
CA VAL A 78 -0.34 -9.33 12.30
C VAL A 78 0.85 -10.00 11.60
N LEU A 79 2.09 -9.65 11.97
CA LEU A 79 3.32 -10.19 11.37
C LEU A 79 3.63 -11.65 11.76
N HIS A 80 2.87 -12.21 12.72
CA HIS A 80 3.04 -13.61 13.10
C HIS A 80 2.53 -14.57 12.01
N GLU A 81 1.54 -14.15 11.23
CA GLU A 81 1.01 -14.95 10.12
C GLU A 81 1.89 -14.82 8.88
N LYS A 82 2.28 -15.94 8.27
CA LYS A 82 3.29 -15.97 7.17
C LYS A 82 2.83 -16.78 5.96
N ILE A 83 1.59 -17.28 5.99
CA ILE A 83 1.05 -18.18 4.96
C ILE A 83 0.03 -17.41 4.14
N VAL A 84 0.22 -17.40 2.83
CA VAL A 84 -0.71 -16.82 1.85
C VAL A 84 -1.25 -17.95 0.99
N TYR A 85 -2.56 -18.10 0.96
CA TYR A 85 -3.21 -19.09 0.11
C TYR A 85 -3.61 -18.49 -1.23
N PHE A 86 -3.72 -19.35 -2.24
CA PHE A 86 -4.06 -18.97 -3.61
C PHE A 86 -5.20 -19.83 -4.11
N GLU A 87 -6.06 -19.21 -4.93
CA GLU A 87 -7.07 -19.93 -5.69
C GLU A 87 -6.46 -20.94 -6.67
N PHE A 88 -7.30 -21.87 -7.12
CA PHE A 88 -6.91 -22.86 -8.12
C PHE A 88 -6.35 -22.17 -9.38
N ASP A 89 -5.20 -22.66 -9.85
CA ASP A 89 -4.52 -22.18 -11.04
C ASP A 89 -4.22 -20.66 -11.06
N SER A 90 -4.11 -20.03 -9.87
CA SER A 90 -3.90 -18.59 -9.72
C SER A 90 -2.56 -18.27 -9.05
N ASN A 91 -1.99 -17.13 -9.45
CA ASN A 91 -0.90 -16.44 -8.75
C ASN A 91 -1.33 -15.06 -8.21
N SER A 92 -2.60 -14.70 -8.34
CA SER A 92 -3.14 -13.47 -7.76
C SER A 92 -3.26 -13.62 -6.26
N VAL A 93 -2.69 -12.67 -5.52
CA VAL A 93 -2.90 -12.56 -4.07
C VAL A 93 -4.35 -12.10 -3.85
N SER A 94 -5.12 -12.83 -3.03
CA SER A 94 -6.51 -12.46 -2.73
C SER A 94 -6.57 -11.28 -1.77
N ASP A 95 -7.69 -10.56 -1.79
CA ASP A 95 -7.92 -9.37 -0.94
C ASP A 95 -7.70 -9.67 0.56
N ASP A 96 -8.05 -10.89 1.00
CA ASP A 96 -7.84 -11.37 2.36
C ASP A 96 -6.36 -11.36 2.78
N TYR A 97 -5.42 -11.54 1.83
CA TYR A 97 -3.99 -11.59 2.09
C TYR A 97 -3.24 -10.34 1.65
N ILE A 98 -3.86 -9.43 0.88
CA ILE A 98 -3.20 -8.21 0.43
C ILE A 98 -2.68 -7.41 1.63
N GLU A 99 -3.50 -7.17 2.65
CA GLU A 99 -3.07 -6.36 3.79
C GLU A 99 -2.00 -7.07 4.63
N LEU A 100 -2.09 -8.39 4.78
CA LEU A 100 -1.05 -9.19 5.44
C LEU A 100 0.32 -9.02 4.74
N VAL A 101 0.35 -9.16 3.42
CA VAL A 101 1.58 -8.98 2.63
C VAL A 101 2.09 -7.55 2.76
N LYS A 102 1.17 -6.57 2.79
CA LYS A 102 1.55 -5.17 2.94
C LYS A 102 2.20 -4.88 4.30
N HIS A 103 1.70 -5.47 5.39
CA HIS A 103 2.34 -5.38 6.70
C HIS A 103 3.77 -5.93 6.68
N HIS A 104 4.03 -7.04 5.99
CA HIS A 104 5.38 -7.59 5.87
C HIS A 104 6.30 -6.68 5.04
N GLY A 105 5.79 -6.07 3.97
CA GLY A 105 6.54 -5.07 3.20
C GLY A 105 6.92 -3.85 4.05
N LYS A 106 5.97 -3.31 4.82
CA LYS A 106 6.21 -2.22 5.79
C LYS A 106 7.20 -2.63 6.88
N TYR A 107 7.10 -3.84 7.41
CA TYR A 107 8.06 -4.34 8.39
C TYR A 107 9.50 -4.30 7.85
N LEU A 108 9.72 -4.77 6.62
CA LEU A 108 11.05 -4.72 6.00
C LEU A 108 11.54 -3.29 5.75
N SER A 109 10.65 -2.38 5.37
CA SER A 109 11.02 -0.97 5.14
C SER A 109 11.46 -0.25 6.44
N PHE A 110 10.90 -0.65 7.59
CA PHE A 110 11.33 -0.15 8.91
C PHE A 110 12.54 -0.89 9.49
N ASN A 111 12.81 -2.13 9.07
CA ASN A 111 13.88 -2.98 9.59
C ASN A 111 14.86 -3.34 8.47
N THR A 112 15.76 -2.41 8.14
CA THR A 112 16.68 -2.53 6.98
C THR A 112 17.69 -3.67 7.10
N ASP A 113 17.92 -4.20 8.30
CA ASP A 113 18.76 -5.36 8.57
C ASP A 113 18.01 -6.70 8.48
N ALA A 114 16.68 -6.68 8.36
CA ALA A 114 15.86 -7.88 8.19
C ALA A 114 15.84 -8.33 6.72
N SER A 115 15.78 -9.66 6.51
CA SER A 115 15.60 -10.28 5.21
C SER A 115 14.63 -11.46 5.29
N VAL A 116 14.01 -11.78 4.15
CA VAL A 116 13.03 -12.87 4.01
C VAL A 116 13.32 -13.70 2.77
N ARG A 117 12.91 -14.98 2.84
CA ARG A 117 12.84 -15.89 1.70
C ARG A 117 11.39 -16.24 1.45
N LEU A 118 10.93 -16.03 0.22
CA LEU A 118 9.58 -16.35 -0.22
C LEU A 118 9.57 -17.71 -0.90
N GLU A 119 8.92 -18.68 -0.27
CA GLU A 119 8.82 -20.04 -0.81
C GLU A 119 7.44 -20.23 -1.46
N GLY A 120 7.44 -20.41 -2.78
CA GLY A 120 6.24 -20.71 -3.55
C GLY A 120 5.89 -22.20 -3.48
N HIS A 121 4.60 -22.51 -3.33
CA HIS A 121 4.10 -23.88 -3.37
C HIS A 121 2.96 -24.01 -4.39
N ALA A 122 2.84 -25.21 -4.95
CA ALA A 122 1.73 -25.65 -5.78
C ALA A 122 1.30 -27.05 -5.34
N ASP A 123 0.06 -27.42 -5.64
CA ASP A 123 -0.46 -28.75 -5.32
C ASP A 123 0.07 -29.82 -6.30
N GLU A 124 -0.31 -31.08 -6.10
CA GLU A 124 0.21 -32.22 -6.88
C GLU A 124 -0.44 -32.38 -8.27
N ARG A 125 -1.43 -31.55 -8.62
CA ARG A 125 -2.15 -31.69 -9.89
C ARG A 125 -1.34 -31.07 -11.03
N GLY A 126 -1.34 -31.74 -12.18
CA GLY A 126 -0.61 -31.27 -13.37
C GLY A 126 0.84 -31.75 -13.43
N THR A 127 1.66 -31.11 -14.28
CA THR A 127 3.07 -31.49 -14.44
C THR A 127 3.94 -30.83 -13.38
N ARG A 128 5.07 -31.47 -13.06
CA ARG A 128 6.03 -30.94 -12.08
C ARG A 128 6.57 -29.58 -12.52
N GLU A 129 6.93 -29.46 -13.80
CA GLU A 129 7.50 -28.25 -14.38
C GLU A 129 6.50 -27.10 -14.32
N TYR A 130 5.21 -27.38 -14.56
CA TYR A 130 4.14 -26.41 -14.41
C TYR A 130 4.02 -25.92 -12.97
N ASN A 131 4.03 -26.84 -12.00
CA ASN A 131 3.91 -26.52 -10.58
C ASN A 131 5.10 -25.73 -10.05
N VAL A 132 6.32 -26.01 -10.52
CA VAL A 132 7.51 -25.20 -10.22
C VAL A 132 7.35 -23.78 -10.77
N ALA A 133 6.91 -23.62 -12.01
CA ALA A 133 6.70 -22.29 -12.60
C ALA A 133 5.54 -21.53 -11.92
N LEU A 134 4.48 -22.22 -11.51
CA LEU A 134 3.37 -21.61 -10.78
C LEU A 134 3.79 -21.16 -9.38
N ALA A 135 4.55 -21.99 -8.66
CA ALA A 135 5.14 -21.64 -7.37
C ALA A 135 6.03 -20.39 -7.47
N GLU A 136 6.92 -20.34 -8.46
CA GLU A 136 7.78 -19.18 -8.72
C GLU A 136 6.95 -17.91 -8.95
N ARG A 137 5.92 -17.98 -9.81
CA ARG A 137 5.03 -16.82 -10.07
C ARG A 137 4.29 -16.34 -8.83
N ARG A 138 3.90 -17.25 -7.94
CA ARG A 138 3.25 -16.90 -6.65
C ARG A 138 4.22 -16.15 -5.73
N ALA A 139 5.45 -16.64 -5.59
CA ALA A 139 6.47 -15.95 -4.80
C ALA A 139 6.80 -14.57 -5.39
N GLN A 140 6.88 -14.46 -6.72
CA GLN A 140 7.06 -13.19 -7.42
C GLN A 140 5.91 -12.22 -7.17
N ALA A 141 4.65 -12.67 -7.19
CA ALA A 141 3.50 -11.83 -6.91
C ALA A 141 3.58 -11.22 -5.50
N VAL A 142 3.87 -12.05 -4.48
CA VAL A 142 4.06 -11.58 -3.09
C VAL A 142 5.24 -10.60 -3.01
N LYS A 143 6.38 -10.90 -3.65
CA LYS A 143 7.54 -10.01 -3.71
C LYS A 143 7.16 -8.63 -4.24
N GLN A 144 6.40 -8.55 -5.33
CA GLN A 144 6.02 -7.26 -5.92
C GLN A 144 5.17 -6.41 -4.97
N LEU A 145 4.23 -7.02 -4.25
CA LEU A 145 3.42 -6.33 -3.25
C LEU A 145 4.29 -5.80 -2.09
N MET A 146 5.24 -6.60 -1.59
CA MET A 146 6.13 -6.17 -0.51
C MET A 146 7.05 -5.01 -0.95
N LEU A 147 7.57 -5.06 -2.18
CA LEU A 147 8.36 -3.96 -2.76
C LEU A 147 7.53 -2.68 -2.90
N TYR A 148 6.25 -2.79 -3.26
CA TYR A 148 5.34 -1.65 -3.35
C TYR A 148 5.16 -0.92 -2.01
N GLU A 149 5.22 -1.65 -0.89
CA GLU A 149 5.16 -1.08 0.46
C GLU A 149 6.51 -0.61 1.02
N GLY A 150 7.55 -0.63 0.20
CA GLY A 150 8.85 -0.02 0.52
C GLY A 150 9.93 -0.97 1.00
N ALA A 151 9.71 -2.29 0.96
CA ALA A 151 10.81 -3.23 1.11
C ALA A 151 11.83 -3.07 -0.03
N VAL A 152 13.12 -3.28 0.24
CA VAL A 152 14.15 -3.22 -0.83
C VAL A 152 14.43 -4.62 -1.40
N ASN A 153 14.92 -4.67 -2.64
CA ASN A 153 15.08 -5.93 -3.37
C ASN A 153 16.06 -6.89 -2.67
N GLU A 154 17.10 -6.32 -2.06
CA GLU A 154 18.16 -7.04 -1.34
C GLU A 154 17.63 -7.76 -0.09
N GLN A 155 16.50 -7.30 0.48
CA GLN A 155 15.87 -7.95 1.62
C GLN A 155 15.03 -9.17 1.23
N ILE A 156 14.67 -9.34 -0.04
CA ILE A 156 13.71 -10.36 -0.48
C ILE A 156 14.33 -11.32 -1.50
N SER A 157 14.49 -12.57 -1.06
CA SER A 157 14.88 -13.71 -1.91
C SER A 157 13.66 -14.59 -2.25
N ILE A 158 13.74 -15.29 -3.38
CA ILE A 158 12.83 -16.37 -3.80
C ILE A 158 13.67 -17.63 -3.89
#